data_AF-A0A9W8DIQ8-F1
#
_entry.id   AF-A0A9W8DIQ8-F1
#
_cell.length_a   1.000
_cell.length_b   1.000
_cell.length_c   1.000
_cell.angle_alpha   90.00
_cell.angle_beta   90.00
_cell.angle_gamma   90.00
#
_symmetry.space_group_name_H-M   'P 1'
#
loop_
_entity.id
_entity.type
_entity.pdbx_description
1 polymer ?
#
loop_
_entity_poly.entity_id
_entity_poly.type
_entity_poly.pdbx_seq_one_letter_code
_entity_poly.pdbx_strand_id
1 'polypeptide(L)'
;MDRSYPSLLPVLLFVAVWALANIACALVRCIRRRSKRQPPASEETWTAELVSPLHLRVSTTAFNDIISAAASLCSSERWPRVAWLIDAFYSTGVYAAIASMVLCVGVLAVAALQIGAAMGAKIGLMLPKGALILNVSVLDQLLTKVSDMEPSEQHSQLSRRQHHPESQHVLQPVIPGVTLPAGHLWHYLAALAICAVVHELGHAFAAVRSRITIQRLGVFVMGIYPGAFVELCQAKLDQASVANRLRVSCAGVWHNAVTAVCIWLLIRSGGLGALFANSGWSRVSNGVAVVDVASHSPLYGQLPLHSTIHRIDDVCLQPQCSNDRIFINDSQFGSSAIARWTSILTATYSNRNTTSAGFCASLAENADDGLCCEMSPRFPLGESPDLELFCFERFQQAYSGAQLTSPVCFDLRVVLQRTGTDRCQSDHDCSIIESTRSSLLQQPLNAFRRG
;
A
#
# COMPACT_ATOMS: atom_id res chain seq x y z
N MET A 1 -29.23 -16.83 2.60
CA MET A 1 -29.77 -16.15 1.40
C MET A 1 -29.26 -14.72 1.41
N ASP A 2 -28.02 -14.50 0.97
CA ASP A 2 -27.46 -13.16 0.84
C ASP A 2 -27.83 -12.59 -0.53
N ARG A 3 -28.71 -11.58 -0.52
CA ARG A 3 -29.06 -10.80 -1.71
C ARG A 3 -27.84 -9.97 -2.13
N SER A 4 -27.06 -10.54 -3.04
CA SER A 4 -26.06 -9.80 -3.81
C SER A 4 -26.79 -8.84 -4.74
N TYR A 5 -26.91 -7.57 -4.37
CA TYR A 5 -27.25 -6.53 -5.34
C TYR A 5 -26.10 -6.45 -6.35
N PRO A 6 -26.36 -6.52 -7.67
CA PRO A 6 -25.31 -6.29 -8.64
C PRO A 6 -24.89 -4.83 -8.47
N SER A 7 -23.68 -4.62 -7.94
CA SER A 7 -23.12 -3.29 -7.81
C SER A 7 -23.16 -2.64 -9.20
N LEU A 8 -23.65 -1.41 -9.30
CA LEU A 8 -23.61 -0.61 -10.54
C LEU A 8 -22.18 -0.20 -10.92
N LEU A 9 -21.21 -0.51 -10.06
CA LEU A 9 -19.80 -0.18 -10.17
C LEU A 9 -19.10 -0.77 -11.40
N PRO A 10 -19.27 -2.06 -11.76
CA PRO A 10 -18.70 -2.64 -12.97
C PRO A 10 -19.31 -2.02 -14.22
N VAL A 11 -20.59 -1.62 -14.18
CA VAL A 11 -21.26 -0.95 -15.29
C VAL A 11 -20.72 0.47 -15.45
N LEU A 12 -20.52 1.22 -14.36
CA LEU A 12 -19.92 2.56 -14.41
C LEU A 12 -18.45 2.53 -14.82
N LEU A 13 -17.66 1.57 -14.33
CA LEU A 13 -16.27 1.35 -14.77
C LEU A 13 -16.21 0.90 -16.22
N PHE A 14 -17.11 0.02 -16.65
CA PHE A 14 -17.21 -0.37 -18.05
C PHE A 14 -17.59 0.82 -18.92
N VAL A 15 -18.55 1.65 -18.51
CA VAL A 15 -18.93 2.87 -19.24
C VAL A 15 -17.79 3.89 -19.26
N ALA A 16 -17.05 4.06 -18.17
CA ALA A 16 -15.90 4.97 -18.11
C ALA A 16 -14.72 4.46 -18.96
N VAL A 17 -14.36 3.19 -18.86
CA VAL A 17 -13.32 2.56 -19.67
C VAL A 17 -13.74 2.50 -21.14
N TRP A 18 -15.01 2.22 -21.44
CA TRP A 18 -15.57 2.25 -22.79
C TRP A 18 -15.59 3.67 -23.34
N ALA A 19 -15.94 4.68 -22.54
CA ALA A 19 -15.90 6.08 -22.95
C ALA A 19 -14.45 6.52 -23.22
N LEU A 20 -13.53 6.23 -22.31
CA LEU A 20 -12.10 6.54 -22.46
C LEU A 20 -11.48 5.79 -23.65
N ALA A 21 -11.84 4.52 -23.86
CA ALA A 21 -11.38 3.73 -24.99
C ALA A 21 -11.99 4.23 -26.31
N ASN A 22 -13.25 4.68 -26.34
CA ASN A 22 -13.84 5.28 -27.53
C ASN A 22 -13.30 6.67 -27.81
N ILE A 23 -13.01 7.47 -26.78
CA ILE A 23 -12.32 8.77 -26.91
C ILE A 23 -10.90 8.54 -27.42
N ALA A 24 -10.14 7.61 -26.84
CA ALA A 24 -8.81 7.22 -27.30
C ALA A 24 -8.85 6.65 -28.72
N CYS A 25 -9.82 5.81 -29.06
CA CYS A 25 -9.97 5.23 -30.40
C CYS A 25 -10.43 6.29 -31.41
N ALA A 26 -11.25 7.26 -31.00
CA ALA A 26 -11.61 8.42 -31.81
C ALA A 26 -10.40 9.35 -32.02
N LEU A 27 -9.59 9.58 -30.99
CA LEU A 27 -8.33 10.32 -31.06
C LEU A 27 -7.34 9.63 -31.99
N VAL A 28 -7.12 8.32 -31.84
CA VAL A 28 -6.23 7.52 -32.70
C VAL A 28 -6.74 7.47 -34.14
N ARG A 29 -8.05 7.29 -34.36
CA ARG A 29 -8.64 7.34 -35.70
C ARG A 29 -8.56 8.74 -36.32
N CYS A 30 -8.62 9.79 -35.51
CA CYS A 30 -8.45 11.16 -35.97
C CYS A 30 -6.99 11.46 -36.36
N ILE A 31 -6.04 11.09 -35.49
CA ILE A 31 -4.59 11.18 -35.75
C ILE A 31 -4.24 10.44 -37.04
N ARG A 32 -4.75 9.20 -37.20
CA ARG A 32 -4.51 8.36 -38.40
C ARG A 32 -5.18 8.89 -39.67
N ARG A 33 -6.32 9.59 -39.56
CA ARG A 33 -7.00 10.21 -40.71
C ARG A 33 -6.37 11.54 -41.13
N ARG A 34 -5.74 12.27 -40.20
CA ARG A 34 -5.11 13.57 -40.47
C ARG A 34 -3.64 13.48 -40.87
N SER A 35 -2.92 12.44 -40.46
CA SER A 35 -1.62 12.06 -41.06
C SER A 35 -1.70 11.91 -42.59
N LYS A 36 -2.89 11.58 -43.13
CA LYS A 36 -3.14 11.51 -44.58
C LYS A 36 -3.58 12.83 -45.24
N ARG A 37 -3.74 13.94 -44.49
CA ARG A 37 -4.28 15.23 -44.96
C ARG A 37 -3.51 16.43 -44.38
N GLN A 38 -2.19 16.38 -44.37
CA GLN A 38 -1.36 17.45 -43.83
C GLN A 38 -1.46 18.71 -44.73
N PRO A 39 -1.95 19.86 -44.23
CA PRO A 39 -1.63 21.18 -44.82
C PRO A 39 -0.18 21.56 -44.47
N PRO A 40 0.44 22.56 -45.14
CA PRO A 40 1.86 22.86 -44.98
C PRO A 40 2.20 23.19 -43.52
N ALA A 41 3.31 22.62 -43.06
CA ALA A 41 3.79 22.71 -41.68
C ALA A 41 3.89 24.17 -41.20
N SER A 42 3.12 24.51 -40.18
CA SER A 42 3.60 25.50 -39.21
C SER A 42 4.91 24.94 -38.64
N GLU A 43 5.98 25.73 -38.63
CA GLU A 43 7.28 25.30 -38.09
C GLU A 43 7.11 24.79 -36.65
N GLU A 44 7.22 23.46 -36.48
CA GLU A 44 7.21 22.82 -35.18
C GLU A 44 8.41 23.33 -34.38
N THR A 45 8.14 24.19 -33.41
CA THR A 45 9.17 24.92 -32.68
C THR A 45 9.27 24.31 -31.28
N TRP A 46 10.32 23.50 -31.10
CA TRP A 46 10.77 23.05 -29.79
C TRP A 46 11.75 24.08 -29.24
N THR A 47 11.49 24.57 -28.02
CA THR A 47 12.41 25.48 -27.34
C THR A 47 12.78 24.90 -25.99
N ALA A 48 14.07 24.89 -25.69
CA ALA A 48 14.60 24.56 -24.37
C ALA A 48 15.32 25.80 -23.85
N GLU A 49 14.92 26.27 -22.69
CA GLU A 49 15.44 27.48 -22.06
C GLU A 49 15.78 27.20 -20.60
N LEU A 50 16.97 27.62 -20.18
CA LEU A 50 17.37 27.60 -18.79
C LEU A 50 17.02 28.96 -18.16
N VAL A 51 15.87 29.04 -17.48
CA VAL A 51 15.34 30.27 -16.89
C VAL A 51 16.15 30.68 -15.65
N SER A 52 16.67 29.71 -14.90
CA SER A 52 17.60 29.91 -13.78
C SER A 52 18.49 28.67 -13.62
N PRO A 53 19.57 28.69 -12.81
CA PRO A 53 20.52 27.57 -12.70
C PRO A 53 19.88 26.23 -12.32
N LEU A 54 18.73 26.30 -11.64
CA LEU A 54 17.95 25.15 -11.22
C LEU A 54 16.59 25.07 -11.91
N HIS A 55 16.32 25.84 -12.97
CA HIS A 55 15.02 25.87 -13.63
C HIS A 55 15.17 25.70 -15.14
N LEU A 56 15.08 24.45 -15.59
CA LEU A 56 15.08 24.07 -17.00
C LEU A 56 13.64 24.00 -17.50
N ARG A 57 13.33 24.69 -18.58
CA ARG A 57 12.02 24.68 -19.24
C ARG A 57 12.17 24.13 -20.65
N VAL A 58 11.30 23.19 -21.01
CA VAL A 58 11.16 22.69 -22.39
C VAL A 58 9.74 22.93 -22.84
N SER A 59 9.56 23.60 -23.98
CA SER A 59 8.26 23.95 -24.52
C SER A 59 8.14 23.60 -26.00
N THR A 60 6.92 23.42 -26.46
CA THR A 60 6.61 23.03 -27.83
C THR A 60 5.27 23.58 -28.29
N THR A 61 5.20 23.89 -29.58
CA THR A 61 3.96 24.25 -30.29
C THR A 61 3.36 23.08 -31.06
N ALA A 62 4.08 21.96 -31.20
CA ALA A 62 3.69 20.82 -32.04
C ALA A 62 2.34 20.20 -31.63
N PHE A 63 2.03 20.22 -30.33
CA PHE A 63 0.77 19.65 -29.81
C PHE A 63 -0.42 20.61 -29.83
N ASN A 64 -0.21 21.90 -30.13
CA ASN A 64 -1.28 22.90 -30.12
C ASN A 64 -2.41 22.52 -31.08
N ASP A 65 -2.06 22.07 -32.29
CA ASP A 65 -3.03 21.69 -33.31
C ASP A 65 -3.78 20.40 -32.97
N ILE A 66 -3.11 19.48 -32.27
CA ILE A 66 -3.71 18.21 -31.82
C ILE A 66 -4.74 18.50 -30.73
N ILE A 67 -4.38 19.29 -29.72
CA ILE A 67 -5.30 19.64 -28.64
C ILE A 67 -6.47 20.49 -29.16
N SER A 68 -6.18 21.46 -30.03
CA SER A 68 -7.21 22.30 -30.66
C SER A 68 -8.16 21.45 -31.50
N ALA A 69 -7.65 20.47 -32.24
CA ALA A 69 -8.46 19.55 -33.03
C ALA A 69 -9.30 18.62 -32.16
N ALA A 70 -8.70 18.02 -31.12
CA ALA A 70 -9.38 17.14 -30.17
C ALA A 70 -10.57 17.86 -29.52
N ALA A 71 -10.37 19.10 -29.08
CA ALA A 71 -11.45 19.92 -28.53
C ALA A 71 -12.48 20.35 -29.59
N SER A 72 -12.07 20.61 -30.84
CA SER A 72 -13.00 20.95 -31.94
C SER A 72 -13.87 19.78 -32.41
N LEU A 73 -13.43 18.53 -32.26
CA LEU A 73 -14.25 17.33 -32.54
C LEU A 73 -15.41 17.19 -31.56
N CYS A 74 -15.25 17.75 -30.37
CA CYS A 74 -16.26 17.89 -29.35
C CYS A 74 -17.11 19.17 -29.52
N SER A 75 -17.03 19.85 -30.67
CA SER A 75 -17.85 21.04 -30.93
C SER A 75 -19.33 20.68 -31.04
N SER A 76 -20.17 21.65 -30.64
CA SER A 76 -21.63 21.53 -30.59
C SER A 76 -22.26 21.17 -31.94
N GLU A 77 -21.57 21.44 -33.04
CA GLU A 77 -22.09 21.30 -34.40
C GLU A 77 -22.14 19.84 -34.87
N ARG A 78 -21.21 19.00 -34.41
CA ARG A 78 -21.12 17.60 -34.83
C ARG A 78 -21.66 16.62 -33.79
N TRP A 79 -21.54 16.93 -32.50
CA TRP A 79 -21.99 16.10 -31.38
C TRP A 79 -22.55 16.95 -30.24
N PRO A 80 -23.81 17.43 -30.34
CA PRO A 80 -24.38 18.37 -29.37
C PRO A 80 -24.46 17.79 -27.96
N ARG A 81 -24.73 16.48 -27.83
CA ARG A 81 -24.75 15.79 -26.53
C ARG A 81 -23.37 15.78 -25.85
N VAL A 82 -22.31 15.55 -26.62
CA VAL A 82 -20.94 15.49 -26.09
C VAL A 82 -20.48 16.89 -25.68
N ALA A 83 -20.78 17.90 -26.49
CA ALA A 83 -20.49 19.30 -26.16
C ALA A 83 -21.18 19.73 -24.86
N TRP A 84 -22.46 19.37 -24.69
CA TRP A 84 -23.19 19.64 -23.45
C TRP A 84 -22.59 18.90 -22.24
N LEU A 85 -22.21 17.64 -22.38
CA LEU A 85 -21.56 16.87 -21.30
C LEU A 85 -20.25 17.52 -20.85
N ILE A 86 -19.45 18.02 -21.80
CA ILE A 86 -18.19 18.71 -21.50
C ILE A 86 -18.47 20.04 -20.79
N ASP A 87 -19.46 20.80 -21.24
CA ASP A 87 -19.85 22.05 -20.57
C ASP A 87 -20.35 21.80 -19.15
N ALA A 88 -21.15 20.74 -18.96
CA ALA A 88 -21.63 20.30 -17.67
C ALA A 88 -20.45 19.91 -16.77
N PHE A 89 -19.51 19.11 -17.27
CA PHE A 89 -18.31 18.69 -16.55
C PHE A 89 -17.50 19.87 -16.01
N TYR A 90 -17.17 20.86 -16.86
CA TYR A 90 -16.41 22.04 -16.42
C TYR A 90 -17.23 22.96 -15.52
N SER A 91 -18.55 23.06 -15.73
CA SER A 91 -19.41 23.86 -14.86
C SER A 91 -19.55 23.23 -13.48
N THR A 92 -19.68 21.90 -13.38
CA THR A 92 -19.62 21.16 -12.11
C THR A 92 -18.30 21.41 -11.39
N GLY A 93 -17.17 21.39 -12.12
CA GLY A 93 -15.86 21.72 -11.55
C GLY A 93 -15.80 23.10 -10.91
N VAL A 94 -16.43 24.11 -11.52
CA VAL A 94 -16.53 25.46 -10.94
C VAL A 94 -17.33 25.47 -9.64
N TYR A 95 -18.50 24.83 -9.61
CA TYR A 95 -19.32 24.77 -8.38
C TYR A 95 -18.60 24.02 -7.26
N ALA A 96 -17.93 22.91 -7.59
CA ALA A 96 -17.11 22.15 -6.64
C ALA A 96 -15.96 23.00 -6.09
N ALA A 97 -15.27 23.76 -6.95
CA ALA A 97 -14.20 24.66 -6.52
C ALA A 97 -14.71 25.76 -5.57
N ILE A 98 -15.83 26.42 -5.90
CA ILE A 98 -16.44 27.44 -5.04
C ILE A 98 -16.85 26.83 -3.68
N ALA A 99 -17.52 25.67 -3.70
CA ALA A 99 -17.92 24.98 -2.47
C ALA A 99 -16.69 24.61 -1.61
N SER A 100 -15.62 24.11 -2.24
CA SER A 100 -14.37 23.77 -1.56
C SER A 100 -13.69 25.01 -0.94
N MET A 101 -13.74 26.15 -1.63
CA MET A 101 -13.18 27.41 -1.13
C MET A 101 -13.97 27.93 0.08
N VAL A 102 -15.31 27.92 0.01
CA VAL A 102 -16.18 28.30 1.14
C VAL A 102 -15.94 27.39 2.34
N LEU A 103 -15.83 26.08 2.11
CA LEU A 103 -15.50 25.11 3.15
C LEU A 103 -14.13 25.41 3.76
N CYS A 104 -13.08 25.59 2.94
CA CYS A 104 -11.73 25.86 3.40
C CYS A 104 -11.64 27.15 4.23
N VAL A 105 -12.25 28.24 3.76
CA VAL A 105 -12.33 29.50 4.51
C VAL A 105 -13.09 29.31 5.83
N GLY A 106 -14.18 28.54 5.82
CA GLY A 106 -14.92 28.20 7.04
C GLY A 106 -14.06 27.44 8.06
N VAL A 107 -13.32 26.42 7.61
CA VAL A 107 -12.39 25.65 8.46
C VAL A 107 -11.28 26.54 9.01
N LEU A 108 -10.68 27.39 8.19
CA LEU A 108 -9.64 28.34 8.61
C LEU A 108 -10.17 29.35 9.64
N ALA A 109 -11.39 29.86 9.46
CA ALA A 109 -12.01 30.76 10.41
C ALA A 109 -12.27 30.08 11.76
N VAL A 110 -12.78 28.84 11.76
CA VAL A 110 -12.98 28.05 12.98
C VAL A 110 -11.64 27.80 13.68
N ALA A 111 -10.62 27.38 12.95
CA ALA A 111 -9.28 27.15 13.51
C ALA A 111 -8.69 28.43 14.14
N ALA A 112 -8.83 29.58 13.46
CA ALA A 112 -8.40 30.87 13.98
C ALA A 112 -9.13 31.26 15.28
N LEU A 113 -10.45 31.05 15.34
CA LEU A 113 -11.24 31.30 16.54
C LEU A 113 -10.84 30.37 17.70
N GLN A 114 -10.56 29.09 17.43
CA GLN A 114 -10.10 28.15 18.44
C GLN A 114 -8.73 28.53 19.01
N ILE A 115 -7.78 28.87 18.14
CA ILE A 115 -6.44 29.34 18.57
C ILE A 115 -6.57 30.65 19.37
N GLY A 116 -7.40 31.58 18.91
CA GLY A 116 -7.67 32.85 19.61
C GLY A 116 -8.30 32.65 20.99
N ALA A 117 -9.29 31.75 21.11
CA ALA A 117 -9.91 31.41 22.40
C ALA A 117 -8.91 30.74 23.35
N ALA A 118 -8.05 29.84 22.85
CA ALA A 118 -7.01 29.19 23.64
C ALA A 118 -5.94 30.17 24.13
N MET A 119 -5.54 31.15 23.30
CA MET A 119 -4.61 32.21 23.70
C MET A 119 -5.26 33.18 24.70
N GLY A 120 -6.52 33.58 24.49
CA GLY A 120 -7.27 34.47 25.38
C GLY A 120 -7.49 33.88 26.79
N ALA A 121 -7.73 32.57 26.88
CA ALA A 121 -7.86 31.86 28.15
C ALA A 121 -6.57 31.87 28.99
N LYS A 122 -5.38 31.93 28.36
CA LYS A 122 -4.09 32.04 29.05
C LYS A 122 -3.72 33.47 29.47
N ILE A 123 -4.23 34.48 28.78
CA ILE A 123 -3.94 35.91 29.05
C ILE A 123 -4.96 36.53 30.03
N GLY A 124 -5.97 35.77 30.48
CA GLY A 124 -6.95 36.24 31.47
C GLY A 124 -8.04 37.14 30.89
N LEU A 125 -8.15 37.23 29.56
CA LEU A 125 -9.30 37.84 28.91
C LEU A 125 -10.47 36.85 28.96
N MET A 126 -11.33 36.98 29.97
CA MET A 126 -12.62 36.28 30.03
C MET A 126 -13.53 36.72 28.87
N LEU A 127 -13.39 36.07 27.71
CA LEU A 127 -14.47 36.01 26.74
C LEU A 127 -15.56 35.05 27.27
N PRO A 128 -16.86 35.40 27.12
CA PRO A 128 -17.94 34.62 27.70
C PRO A 128 -17.91 33.20 27.16
N LYS A 129 -17.97 32.23 28.08
CA LYS A 129 -17.91 30.77 27.86
C LYS A 129 -19.09 30.18 27.05
N GLY A 130 -19.70 30.95 26.16
CA GLY A 130 -20.93 30.59 25.46
C GLY A 130 -20.94 30.79 23.93
N ALA A 131 -19.85 31.26 23.31
CA ALA A 131 -19.84 31.51 21.87
C ALA A 131 -19.01 30.47 21.11
N LEU A 132 -19.74 29.56 20.46
CA LEU A 132 -19.32 28.80 19.27
C LEU A 132 -18.30 27.66 19.47
N ILE A 133 -18.65 26.67 20.31
CA ILE A 133 -18.22 25.30 20.03
C ILE A 133 -19.10 24.81 18.87
N LEU A 134 -18.74 25.13 17.62
CA LEU A 134 -19.21 24.33 16.49
C LEU A 134 -18.68 22.92 16.76
N ASN A 135 -19.60 21.98 16.96
CA ASN A 135 -19.27 20.57 17.14
C ASN A 135 -18.47 20.11 15.91
N VAL A 136 -17.13 20.13 16.03
CA VAL A 136 -16.20 19.70 14.98
C VAL A 136 -16.36 18.20 14.71
N SER A 137 -17.18 17.47 15.48
CA SER A 137 -17.50 16.07 15.23
C SER A 137 -18.06 15.79 13.83
N VAL A 138 -18.77 16.72 13.18
CA VAL A 138 -19.28 16.52 11.82
C VAL A 138 -18.19 16.71 10.76
N LEU A 139 -17.29 17.68 10.96
CA LEU A 139 -16.15 17.90 10.07
C LEU A 139 -15.08 16.81 10.27
N ASP A 140 -14.88 16.38 11.51
CA ASP A 140 -14.02 15.27 11.90
C ASP A 140 -14.57 13.96 11.34
N GLN A 141 -15.89 13.72 11.38
CA GLN A 141 -16.53 12.58 10.70
C GLN A 141 -16.43 12.63 9.17
N LEU A 142 -16.38 13.81 8.56
CA LEU A 142 -16.23 13.95 7.11
C LEU A 142 -14.77 13.84 6.66
N LEU A 143 -13.82 14.33 7.46
CA LEU A 143 -12.38 14.20 7.21
C LEU A 143 -11.89 12.77 7.51
N THR A 144 -12.34 12.14 8.59
CA THR A 144 -12.05 10.72 8.89
C THR A 144 -12.63 9.79 7.82
N LYS A 145 -13.85 10.04 7.32
CA LYS A 145 -14.41 9.25 6.20
C LYS A 145 -13.67 9.39 4.87
N VAL A 146 -12.92 10.48 4.67
CA VAL A 146 -12.04 10.65 3.50
C VAL A 146 -10.69 9.97 3.73
N SER A 147 -10.18 9.94 4.97
CA SER A 147 -8.96 9.22 5.34
C SER A 147 -9.15 7.70 5.47
N ASP A 148 -10.34 7.22 5.81
CA ASP A 148 -10.70 5.79 5.90
C ASP A 148 -10.86 5.11 4.53
N MET A 149 -10.49 5.79 3.44
CA MET A 149 -10.47 5.25 2.09
C MET A 149 -9.10 4.69 1.65
N GLU A 150 -8.15 4.52 2.59
CA GLU A 150 -7.02 3.61 2.43
C GLU A 150 -7.41 2.16 2.79
N PRO A 151 -6.86 1.13 2.12
CA PRO A 151 -7.10 -0.25 2.52
C PRO A 151 -6.57 -0.42 3.95
N SER A 152 -7.42 -0.93 4.83
CA SER A 152 -7.11 -1.24 6.21
C SER A 152 -5.86 -2.13 6.34
N GLU A 153 -4.69 -1.54 6.52
CA GLU A 153 -3.57 -2.20 7.17
C GLU A 153 -3.81 -2.11 8.68
N GLN A 154 -4.24 -3.23 9.26
CA GLN A 154 -4.29 -3.41 10.71
C GLN A 154 -2.86 -3.47 11.27
N HIS A 155 -2.21 -2.32 11.39
CA HIS A 155 -1.05 -2.17 12.25
C HIS A 155 -1.48 -1.56 13.60
N SER A 156 -1.12 -2.29 14.66
CA SER A 156 -0.94 -1.83 16.05
C SER A 156 -2.18 -1.55 16.94
N GLN A 157 -2.82 -2.63 17.39
CA GLN A 157 -3.54 -2.71 18.68
C GLN A 157 -2.60 -3.22 19.80
N LEU A 158 -1.45 -2.57 19.99
CA LEU A 158 -0.56 -2.85 21.12
C LEU A 158 0.20 -1.59 21.56
N SER A 159 -0.56 -0.61 22.04
CA SER A 159 -0.08 0.45 22.95
C SER A 159 -1.28 1.07 23.66
N ARG A 160 -1.90 0.31 24.57
CA ARG A 160 -2.86 0.85 25.55
C ARG A 160 -2.34 0.60 26.96
N ARG A 161 -1.34 1.39 27.38
CA ARG A 161 -1.11 1.80 28.77
C ARG A 161 -0.03 2.88 28.84
N GLN A 162 -0.38 4.08 28.40
CA GLN A 162 0.10 5.36 28.95
C GLN A 162 -0.63 6.47 28.19
N HIS A 163 -1.64 7.06 28.82
CA HIS A 163 -2.25 8.31 28.33
C HIS A 163 -1.25 9.44 28.55
N HIS A 164 -0.35 9.64 27.59
CA HIS A 164 0.12 10.97 27.26
C HIS A 164 -0.85 11.53 26.21
N PRO A 165 -1.30 12.79 26.30
CA PRO A 165 -2.12 13.37 25.24
C PRO A 165 -1.23 13.44 23.99
N GLU A 166 -1.38 12.47 23.09
CA GLU A 166 -0.79 12.58 21.75
C GLU A 166 -1.36 13.85 21.12
N SER A 167 -0.47 14.79 20.89
CA SER A 167 -0.67 15.83 19.91
C SER A 167 -0.83 15.14 18.57
N GLN A 168 -2.07 14.85 18.17
CA GLN A 168 -2.38 14.46 16.80
C GLN A 168 -1.88 15.57 15.89
N HIS A 169 -0.68 15.40 15.34
CA HIS A 169 -0.21 16.16 14.21
C HIS A 169 -1.07 15.72 13.01
N VAL A 170 -2.20 16.41 12.82
CA VAL A 170 -3.18 16.19 11.73
C VAL A 170 -2.56 16.36 10.33
N LEU A 171 -1.32 16.86 10.25
CA LEU A 171 -0.54 16.99 9.03
C LEU A 171 0.88 16.48 9.29
N GLN A 172 1.17 15.24 8.89
CA GLN A 172 2.55 14.79 8.78
C GLN A 172 3.12 15.34 7.47
N PRO A 173 4.09 16.28 7.52
CA PRO A 173 4.68 16.79 6.30
C PRO A 173 5.45 15.66 5.59
N VAL A 174 5.19 15.53 4.28
CA VAL A 174 5.86 14.59 3.37
C VAL A 174 7.27 15.13 3.13
N ILE A 175 8.24 14.68 3.93
CA ILE A 175 9.65 15.07 3.87
C ILE A 175 10.46 13.82 3.48
N PRO A 176 10.93 13.73 2.23
CA PRO A 176 11.77 12.63 1.78
C PRO A 176 13.00 12.46 2.68
N GLY A 177 13.25 11.25 3.16
CA GLY A 177 14.38 10.91 4.03
C GLY A 177 14.13 11.11 5.53
N VAL A 178 13.05 11.78 5.93
CA VAL A 178 12.67 11.94 7.36
C VAL A 178 11.36 11.22 7.66
N THR A 179 10.29 11.58 6.96
CA THR A 179 8.97 10.94 7.14
C THR A 179 8.67 9.89 6.06
N LEU A 180 9.51 9.78 5.03
CA LEU A 180 9.37 8.82 3.94
C LEU A 180 10.72 8.19 3.55
N PRO A 181 10.76 6.88 3.22
CA PRO A 181 11.97 6.25 2.73
C PRO A 181 12.45 6.90 1.43
N ALA A 182 13.74 7.27 1.38
CA ALA A 182 14.31 7.99 0.23
C ALA A 182 14.20 7.21 -1.09
N GLY A 183 14.20 5.87 -1.04
CA GLY A 183 14.00 5.02 -2.22
C GLY A 183 12.63 5.18 -2.90
N HIS A 184 11.62 5.67 -2.18
CA HIS A 184 10.30 5.93 -2.77
C HIS A 184 10.18 7.31 -3.41
N LEU A 185 11.17 8.21 -3.23
CA LEU A 185 11.13 9.57 -3.76
C LEU A 185 10.81 9.61 -5.27
N TRP A 186 11.44 8.74 -6.05
CA TRP A 186 11.21 8.69 -7.50
C TRP A 186 9.76 8.37 -7.88
N HIS A 187 9.08 7.52 -7.11
CA HIS A 187 7.68 7.18 -7.33
C HIS A 187 6.78 8.41 -7.12
N TYR A 188 7.07 9.21 -6.09
CA TYR A 188 6.35 10.45 -5.82
C TYR A 188 6.63 11.52 -6.90
N LEU A 189 7.89 11.69 -7.31
CA LEU A 189 8.23 12.62 -8.38
C LEU A 189 7.56 12.23 -9.71
N ALA A 190 7.51 10.94 -10.03
CA ALA A 190 6.80 10.44 -11.19
C ALA A 190 5.29 10.69 -11.09
N ALA A 191 4.67 10.40 -9.94
CA ALA A 191 3.26 10.67 -9.70
C ALA A 191 2.93 12.16 -9.82
N LEU A 192 3.77 13.04 -9.24
CA LEU A 192 3.63 14.49 -9.36
C LEU A 192 3.74 14.96 -10.81
N ALA A 193 4.71 14.45 -11.56
CA ALA A 193 4.88 14.79 -12.98
C ALA A 193 3.63 14.41 -13.80
N ILE A 194 3.11 13.19 -13.60
CA ILE A 194 1.91 12.72 -14.29
C ILE A 194 0.70 13.59 -13.93
N CYS A 195 0.49 13.85 -12.63
CA CYS A 195 -0.58 14.72 -12.15
C CYS A 195 -0.46 16.15 -12.69
N ALA A 196 0.75 16.70 -12.78
CA ALA A 196 0.99 18.02 -13.36
C ALA A 196 0.60 18.04 -14.85
N VAL A 197 0.99 17.03 -15.63
CA VAL A 197 0.59 16.95 -17.04
C VAL A 197 -0.93 16.90 -17.18
N VAL A 198 -1.61 16.07 -16.39
CA VAL A 198 -3.09 15.97 -16.41
C VAL A 198 -3.74 17.30 -16.01
N HIS A 199 -3.18 18.00 -15.03
CA HIS A 199 -3.64 19.32 -14.58
C HIS A 199 -3.61 20.34 -15.72
N GLU A 200 -2.46 20.47 -16.39
CA GLU A 200 -2.27 21.45 -17.47
C GLU A 200 -3.07 21.11 -18.72
N LEU A 201 -3.22 19.81 -19.02
CA LEU A 201 -4.15 19.36 -20.07
C LEU A 201 -5.58 19.79 -19.76
N GLY A 202 -5.99 19.74 -18.50
CA GLY A 202 -7.29 20.24 -18.05
C GLY A 202 -7.51 21.70 -18.42
N HIS A 203 -6.54 22.56 -18.13
CA HIS A 203 -6.54 23.97 -18.53
C HIS A 203 -6.59 24.14 -20.05
N ALA A 204 -5.79 23.38 -20.79
CA ALA A 204 -5.73 23.43 -22.25
C ALA A 204 -7.09 23.10 -22.89
N PHE A 205 -7.73 22.01 -22.47
CA PHE A 205 -9.05 21.61 -22.98
C PHE A 205 -10.14 22.62 -22.63
N ALA A 206 -10.14 23.16 -21.40
CA ALA A 206 -11.08 24.20 -20.99
C ALA A 206 -10.90 25.48 -21.82
N ALA A 207 -9.65 25.90 -22.05
CA ALA A 207 -9.33 27.09 -22.82
C ALA A 207 -9.86 27.00 -24.25
N VAL A 208 -9.60 25.88 -24.94
CA VAL A 208 -10.10 25.69 -26.31
C VAL A 208 -11.63 25.68 -26.35
N ARG A 209 -12.29 25.04 -25.37
CA ARG A 209 -13.76 25.05 -25.26
C ARG A 209 -14.32 26.45 -25.07
N SER A 210 -13.60 27.32 -24.37
CA SER A 210 -13.91 28.74 -24.19
C SER A 210 -13.40 29.64 -25.33
N ARG A 211 -12.95 29.07 -26.46
CA ARG A 211 -12.41 29.76 -27.64
C ARG A 211 -11.15 30.59 -27.35
N ILE A 212 -10.39 30.21 -26.33
CA ILE A 212 -9.10 30.78 -25.98
C ILE A 212 -8.01 29.93 -26.64
N THR A 213 -7.05 30.59 -27.29
CA THR A 213 -5.98 29.92 -28.03
C THR A 213 -4.80 29.59 -27.12
N ILE A 214 -4.27 28.37 -27.27
CA ILE A 214 -3.04 27.90 -26.63
C ILE A 214 -1.85 28.44 -27.42
N GLN A 215 -0.84 28.98 -26.74
CA GLN A 215 0.41 29.45 -27.35
C GLN A 215 1.48 28.37 -27.33
N ARG A 216 1.77 27.80 -26.16
CA ARG A 216 2.81 26.77 -25.97
C ARG A 216 2.37 25.81 -24.87
N LEU A 217 2.84 24.56 -24.96
CA LEU A 217 2.78 23.59 -23.87
C LEU A 217 4.20 23.21 -23.50
N GLY A 218 4.44 22.86 -22.24
CA GLY A 218 5.77 22.46 -21.84
C GLY A 218 5.85 21.74 -20.51
N VAL A 219 7.05 21.27 -20.24
CA VAL A 219 7.47 20.69 -18.97
C VAL A 219 8.65 21.48 -18.43
N PHE A 220 8.77 21.53 -17.12
CA PHE A 220 9.91 22.15 -16.47
C PHE A 220 10.40 21.28 -15.34
N VAL A 221 11.68 21.43 -15.01
CA VAL A 221 12.29 20.84 -13.83
C VAL A 221 12.88 21.96 -13.00
N MET A 222 12.39 22.12 -11.77
CA MET A 222 12.90 23.08 -10.80
C MET A 222 13.64 22.34 -9.68
N GLY A 223 14.97 22.31 -9.73
CA GLY A 223 15.79 21.47 -8.86
C GLY A 223 15.51 19.99 -9.11
N ILE A 224 14.81 19.34 -8.19
CA ILE A 224 14.33 17.95 -8.31
C ILE A 224 12.84 17.84 -8.64
N TYR A 225 12.11 18.96 -8.68
CA TYR A 225 10.67 19.00 -8.85
C TYR A 225 10.29 19.02 -10.34
N PRO A 226 9.64 17.97 -10.87
CA PRO A 226 9.10 17.99 -12.21
C PRO A 226 7.73 18.69 -12.23
N GLY A 227 7.50 19.53 -13.23
CA GLY A 227 6.24 20.22 -13.46
C GLY A 227 5.89 20.31 -14.94
N ALA A 228 4.65 20.69 -15.21
CA ALA A 228 4.14 20.98 -16.54
C ALA A 228 3.53 22.39 -16.54
N PHE A 229 3.40 23.00 -17.72
CA PHE A 229 2.68 24.25 -17.89
C PHE A 229 1.99 24.33 -19.25
N VAL A 230 0.85 25.00 -19.31
CA VAL A 230 0.23 25.48 -20.55
C VAL A 230 0.24 27.00 -20.59
N GLU A 231 0.73 27.55 -21.70
CA GLU A 231 0.74 28.98 -21.94
C GLU A 231 -0.46 29.36 -22.82
N LEU A 232 -1.35 30.18 -22.27
CA LEU A 232 -2.58 30.64 -22.92
C LEU A 232 -2.43 32.08 -23.39
N CYS A 233 -3.14 32.44 -24.46
CA CYS A 233 -3.19 33.82 -24.93
C CYS A 233 -3.92 34.73 -23.93
N GLN A 234 -3.15 35.50 -23.15
CA GLN A 234 -3.66 36.38 -22.09
C GLN A 234 -4.68 37.38 -22.62
N ALA A 235 -4.45 38.02 -23.77
CA ALA A 235 -5.40 38.96 -24.37
C ALA A 235 -6.79 38.34 -24.63
N LYS A 236 -6.86 37.07 -25.02
CA LYS A 236 -8.14 36.36 -25.20
C LYS A 236 -8.75 35.90 -23.89
N LEU A 237 -7.92 35.50 -22.93
CA LEU A 237 -8.38 35.16 -21.59
C LEU A 237 -8.99 36.38 -20.89
N ASP A 238 -8.39 37.56 -21.08
CA ASP A 238 -8.88 38.84 -20.55
C ASP A 238 -10.11 39.39 -21.29
N GLN A 239 -10.35 38.97 -22.51
CA GLN A 239 -11.61 39.30 -23.19
C GLN A 239 -12.72 38.29 -22.89
N ALA A 240 -12.39 37.14 -22.30
CA ALA A 240 -13.37 36.11 -21.99
C ALA A 240 -14.27 36.53 -20.82
N SER A 241 -15.52 36.05 -20.86
CA SER A 241 -16.48 36.24 -19.78
C SER A 241 -15.97 35.65 -18.46
N VAL A 242 -16.40 36.21 -17.33
CA VAL A 242 -16.02 35.76 -15.98
C VAL A 242 -16.25 34.26 -15.80
N ALA A 243 -17.36 33.73 -16.31
CA ALA A 243 -17.67 32.30 -16.25
C ALA A 243 -16.63 31.45 -17.01
N ASN A 244 -16.17 31.89 -18.18
CA ASN A 244 -15.17 31.16 -18.96
C ASN A 244 -13.78 31.24 -18.31
N ARG A 245 -13.41 32.42 -17.78
CA ARG A 245 -12.17 32.56 -17.00
C ARG A 245 -12.17 31.61 -15.80
N LEU A 246 -13.27 31.57 -15.04
CA LEU A 246 -13.39 30.69 -13.88
C LEU A 246 -13.35 29.20 -14.26
N ARG A 247 -14.00 28.81 -15.37
CA ARG A 247 -13.90 27.43 -15.90
C ARG A 247 -12.47 27.05 -16.22
N VAL A 248 -11.73 27.92 -16.91
CA VAL A 248 -10.32 27.66 -17.25
C VAL A 248 -9.48 27.60 -15.99
N SER A 249 -9.62 28.54 -15.05
CA SER A 249 -8.83 28.55 -13.81
C SER A 249 -9.10 27.34 -12.91
N CYS A 250 -10.33 26.84 -12.83
CA CYS A 250 -10.67 25.68 -12.01
C CYS A 250 -10.38 24.33 -12.71
N ALA A 251 -10.13 24.33 -14.02
CA ALA A 251 -10.06 23.12 -14.82
C ALA A 251 -8.97 22.15 -14.37
N GLY A 252 -7.76 22.62 -14.07
CA GLY A 252 -6.64 21.76 -13.70
C GLY A 252 -6.90 21.01 -12.39
N VAL A 253 -7.31 21.73 -11.34
CA VAL A 253 -7.67 21.12 -10.05
C VAL A 253 -8.80 20.10 -10.21
N TRP A 254 -9.82 20.44 -11.02
CA TRP A 254 -10.93 19.53 -11.31
C TRP A 254 -10.47 18.23 -11.99
N HIS A 255 -9.53 18.30 -12.95
CA HIS A 255 -8.98 17.10 -13.59
C HIS A 255 -8.22 16.21 -12.61
N ASN A 256 -7.45 16.80 -11.69
CA ASN A 256 -6.75 16.03 -10.66
C ASN A 256 -7.73 15.37 -9.69
N ALA A 257 -8.78 16.08 -9.26
CA ALA A 257 -9.81 15.52 -8.39
C ALA A 257 -10.54 14.34 -9.05
N VAL A 258 -10.94 14.48 -10.32
CA VAL A 258 -11.57 13.41 -11.08
C VAL A 258 -10.60 12.23 -11.27
N THR A 259 -9.34 12.49 -11.58
CA THR A 259 -8.30 11.44 -11.71
C THR A 259 -8.13 10.68 -10.41
N ALA A 260 -8.07 11.38 -9.27
CA ALA A 260 -7.98 10.75 -7.95
C ALA A 260 -9.18 9.83 -7.68
N VAL A 261 -10.41 10.30 -7.96
CA VAL A 261 -11.62 9.48 -7.81
C VAL A 261 -11.59 8.27 -8.76
N CYS A 262 -11.14 8.44 -10.01
CA CYS A 262 -11.02 7.33 -10.96
C CYS A 262 -10.01 6.28 -10.51
N ILE A 263 -8.83 6.70 -10.03
CA ILE A 263 -7.80 5.80 -9.49
C ILE A 263 -8.34 5.09 -8.24
N TRP A 264 -9.00 5.81 -7.34
CA TRP A 264 -9.61 5.23 -6.15
C TRP A 264 -10.65 4.15 -6.51
N LEU A 265 -11.54 4.44 -7.47
CA LEU A 265 -12.51 3.46 -7.98
C LEU A 265 -11.82 2.26 -8.66
N LEU A 266 -10.74 2.49 -9.39
CA LEU A 266 -9.96 1.44 -10.05
C LEU A 266 -9.28 0.51 -9.04
N ILE A 267 -8.79 1.05 -7.93
CA ILE A 267 -8.25 0.28 -6.81
C ILE A 267 -9.38 -0.51 -6.13
N ARG A 268 -10.49 0.17 -5.79
CA ARG A 268 -11.60 -0.44 -5.03
C ARG A 268 -12.30 -1.56 -5.78
N SER A 269 -12.42 -1.44 -7.10
CA SER A 269 -12.99 -2.48 -7.97
C SER A 269 -12.08 -3.69 -8.18
N GLY A 270 -10.83 -3.64 -7.70
CA GLY A 270 -9.81 -4.66 -7.99
C GLY A 270 -9.27 -4.59 -9.43
N GLY A 271 -9.71 -3.61 -10.23
CA GLY A 271 -9.31 -3.44 -11.62
C GLY A 271 -7.79 -3.25 -11.76
N LEU A 272 -7.18 -2.47 -10.86
CA LEU A 272 -5.72 -2.31 -10.85
C LEU A 272 -5.00 -3.65 -10.59
N GLY A 273 -5.55 -4.48 -9.70
CA GLY A 273 -5.03 -5.83 -9.44
C GLY A 273 -5.15 -6.75 -10.65
N ALA A 274 -6.27 -6.68 -11.38
CA ALA A 274 -6.46 -7.43 -12.62
C ALA A 274 -5.50 -6.97 -13.73
N LEU A 275 -5.24 -5.65 -13.84
CA LEU A 275 -4.24 -5.11 -14.77
C LEU A 275 -2.85 -5.66 -14.48
N PHE A 276 -2.43 -5.64 -13.22
CA PHE A 276 -1.15 -6.22 -12.80
C PHE A 276 -1.09 -7.73 -13.04
N ALA A 277 -2.15 -8.48 -12.72
CA ALA A 277 -2.22 -9.91 -13.00
C ALA A 277 -2.04 -10.21 -14.50
N ASN A 278 -2.69 -9.45 -15.37
CA ASN A 278 -2.57 -9.59 -16.82
C ASN A 278 -1.18 -9.20 -17.35
N SER A 279 -0.46 -8.30 -16.66
CA SER A 279 0.94 -7.97 -16.99
C SER A 279 1.96 -8.95 -16.42
N GLY A 280 1.51 -10.10 -15.90
CA GLY A 280 2.37 -11.15 -15.35
C GLY A 280 2.77 -10.94 -13.88
N TRP A 281 2.17 -9.95 -13.20
CA TRP A 281 2.44 -9.69 -11.79
C TRP A 281 1.47 -10.48 -10.92
N SER A 282 1.97 -11.45 -10.17
CA SER A 282 1.17 -12.16 -9.17
C SER A 282 1.13 -11.39 -7.86
N ARG A 283 -0.04 -11.30 -7.24
CA ARG A 283 -0.11 -10.90 -5.83
C ARG A 283 0.59 -11.95 -4.99
N VAL A 284 1.43 -11.52 -4.06
CA VAL A 284 1.94 -12.39 -2.99
C VAL A 284 0.79 -12.63 -2.00
N SER A 285 -0.10 -13.56 -2.34
CA SER A 285 -1.30 -13.85 -1.54
C SER A 285 -1.14 -15.04 -0.61
N ASN A 286 -0.09 -15.84 -0.80
CA ASN A 286 -0.01 -17.19 -0.25
C ASN A 286 1.07 -17.37 0.83
N GLY A 287 1.56 -16.30 1.45
CA GLY A 287 2.59 -16.39 2.49
C GLY A 287 3.16 -15.04 2.87
N VAL A 288 4.31 -15.06 3.57
CA VAL A 288 5.05 -13.86 3.96
C VAL A 288 6.30 -13.75 3.08
N ALA A 289 6.42 -12.67 2.31
CA ALA A 289 7.59 -12.44 1.47
C ALA A 289 8.76 -11.89 2.29
N VAL A 290 9.95 -12.40 2.03
CA VAL A 290 11.20 -11.94 2.62
C VAL A 290 11.71 -10.76 1.80
N VAL A 291 11.53 -9.56 2.34
CA VAL A 291 11.98 -8.31 1.67
C VAL A 291 13.43 -8.01 1.99
N ASP A 292 13.83 -8.20 3.25
CA ASP A 292 15.19 -7.93 3.72
C ASP A 292 15.53 -8.82 4.93
N VAL A 293 16.81 -9.06 5.15
CA VAL A 293 17.34 -9.80 6.31
C VAL A 293 18.51 -9.00 6.89
N ALA A 294 18.43 -8.65 8.17
CA ALA A 294 19.46 -7.88 8.85
C ALA A 294 20.83 -8.60 8.78
N SER A 295 21.89 -7.85 8.45
CA SER A 295 23.24 -8.40 8.21
C SER A 295 23.89 -9.10 9.40
N HIS A 296 23.46 -8.77 10.61
CA HIS A 296 23.94 -9.38 11.86
C HIS A 296 23.02 -10.51 12.35
N SER A 297 21.96 -10.84 11.60
CA SER A 297 21.07 -11.93 11.95
C SER A 297 21.69 -13.29 11.59
N PRO A 298 21.50 -14.34 12.41
CA PRO A 298 21.85 -15.72 12.05
C PRO A 298 21.15 -16.21 10.77
N LEU A 299 20.05 -15.56 10.36
CA LEU A 299 19.32 -15.88 9.14
C LEU A 299 19.94 -15.27 7.88
N TYR A 300 20.93 -14.38 8.03
CA TYR A 300 21.61 -13.74 6.91
C TYR A 300 22.37 -14.78 6.08
N GLY A 301 22.07 -14.83 4.78
CA GLY A 301 22.63 -15.83 3.85
C GLY A 301 21.93 -17.20 3.89
N GLN A 302 21.08 -17.48 4.87
CA GLN A 302 20.27 -18.70 4.93
C GLN A 302 18.88 -18.51 4.34
N LEU A 303 18.33 -17.30 4.43
CA LEU A 303 17.00 -16.98 3.93
C LEU A 303 17.10 -16.15 2.62
N PRO A 304 16.72 -16.71 1.45
CA PRO A 304 16.82 -16.00 0.19
C PRO A 304 15.88 -14.78 0.14
N LEU A 305 16.39 -13.64 -0.31
CA LEU A 305 15.57 -12.46 -0.57
C LEU A 305 14.54 -12.76 -1.66
N HIS A 306 13.36 -12.18 -1.53
CA HIS A 306 12.20 -12.39 -2.41
C HIS A 306 11.59 -13.80 -2.36
N SER A 307 12.04 -14.66 -1.44
CA SER A 307 11.36 -15.93 -1.17
C SER A 307 10.06 -15.69 -0.39
N THR A 308 9.10 -16.61 -0.52
CA THR A 308 7.84 -16.57 0.22
C THR A 308 7.80 -17.70 1.24
N ILE A 309 7.61 -17.34 2.50
CA ILE A 309 7.47 -18.28 3.61
C ILE A 309 6.00 -18.69 3.72
N HIS A 310 5.75 -19.99 3.61
CA HIS A 310 4.40 -20.57 3.67
C HIS A 310 4.08 -21.18 5.04
N ARG A 311 5.10 -21.59 5.81
CA ARG A 311 4.98 -22.31 7.07
C ARG A 311 6.12 -21.92 8.01
N ILE A 312 5.81 -21.82 9.30
CA ILE A 312 6.80 -21.70 10.38
C ILE A 312 6.58 -22.90 11.29
N ASP A 313 7.62 -23.71 11.49
CA ASP A 313 7.54 -24.97 12.25
C ASP A 313 6.35 -25.83 11.77
N ASP A 314 5.36 -26.06 12.64
CA ASP A 314 4.14 -26.83 12.34
C ASP A 314 2.92 -25.96 12.01
N VAL A 315 3.10 -24.64 11.96
CA VAL A 315 2.01 -23.69 11.75
C VAL A 315 2.03 -23.17 10.32
N CYS A 316 0.97 -23.49 9.59
CA CYS A 316 0.73 -22.97 8.26
C CYS A 316 0.26 -21.51 8.31
N LEU A 317 0.94 -20.65 7.55
CA LEU A 317 0.57 -19.23 7.41
C LEU A 317 -0.64 -19.03 6.50
N GLN A 318 -1.05 -20.07 5.77
CA GLN A 318 -2.22 -20.09 4.91
C GLN A 318 -3.30 -21.04 5.47
N PRO A 319 -4.60 -20.68 5.39
CA PRO A 319 -5.71 -21.54 5.85
C PRO A 319 -5.78 -22.88 5.09
N GLN A 320 -5.32 -22.90 3.83
CA GLN A 320 -5.48 -24.02 2.90
C GLN A 320 -4.34 -25.06 2.98
N CYS A 321 -3.27 -24.77 3.73
CA CYS A 321 -2.17 -25.72 3.94
C CYS A 321 -2.35 -26.57 5.21
N SER A 322 -3.46 -26.41 5.93
CA SER A 322 -3.76 -27.17 7.15
C SER A 322 -4.52 -28.45 6.81
N ASN A 323 -3.78 -29.52 6.49
CA ASN A 323 -4.35 -30.87 6.56
C ASN A 323 -4.33 -31.42 8.01
N ASP A 324 -3.64 -30.71 8.91
CA ASP A 324 -3.38 -31.18 10.26
C ASP A 324 -4.48 -30.73 11.24
N ARG A 325 -4.91 -31.68 12.07
CA ARG A 325 -5.79 -31.51 13.23
C ARG A 325 -5.07 -30.80 14.38
N ILE A 326 -4.17 -29.86 14.10
CA ILE A 326 -3.58 -29.04 15.15
C ILE A 326 -4.63 -27.98 15.46
N PHE A 327 -5.44 -28.26 16.49
CA PHE A 327 -6.42 -27.35 17.07
C PHE A 327 -5.72 -26.15 17.71
N ILE A 328 -5.17 -25.26 16.89
CA ILE A 328 -4.95 -23.89 17.30
C ILE A 328 -6.33 -23.23 17.23
N ASN A 329 -6.82 -22.65 18.33
CA ASN A 329 -8.04 -21.88 18.32
C ASN A 329 -7.89 -20.73 17.31
N ASP A 330 -8.37 -20.95 16.08
CA ASP A 330 -8.26 -20.07 14.90
C ASP A 330 -8.90 -18.69 15.16
N SER A 331 -9.69 -18.56 16.24
CA SER A 331 -10.25 -17.31 16.74
C SER A 331 -9.23 -16.33 17.32
N GLN A 332 -7.98 -16.73 17.57
CA GLN A 332 -6.92 -15.86 18.11
C GLN A 332 -5.90 -15.40 17.05
N PHE A 333 -5.89 -16.01 15.87
CA PHE A 333 -4.90 -15.73 14.83
C PHE A 333 -5.54 -14.90 13.71
N GLY A 334 -4.92 -13.77 13.34
CA GLY A 334 -5.48 -12.86 12.33
C GLY A 334 -5.72 -13.53 10.97
N SER A 335 -6.59 -12.94 10.15
CA SER A 335 -7.05 -13.51 8.87
C SER A 335 -6.02 -13.47 7.74
N SER A 336 -4.91 -12.75 7.90
CA SER A 336 -3.82 -12.62 6.91
C SER A 336 -2.58 -13.44 7.30
N ALA A 337 -1.80 -13.88 6.30
CA ALA A 337 -0.56 -14.62 6.52
C ALA A 337 0.45 -13.85 7.38
N ILE A 338 0.51 -12.52 7.23
CA ILE A 338 1.37 -11.66 8.06
C ILE A 338 0.86 -11.55 9.49
N ALA A 339 -0.46 -11.49 9.71
CA ALA A 339 -1.01 -11.48 11.06
C ALA A 339 -0.72 -12.81 11.77
N ARG A 340 -0.85 -13.94 11.06
CA ARG A 340 -0.47 -15.26 11.56
C ARG A 340 1.01 -15.34 11.92
N TRP A 341 1.88 -14.88 11.02
CA TRP A 341 3.33 -14.78 11.26
C TRP A 341 3.64 -14.01 12.55
N THR A 342 3.10 -12.80 12.68
CA THR A 342 3.33 -11.96 13.86
C THR A 342 2.86 -12.66 15.13
N SER A 343 1.64 -13.23 15.13
CA SER A 343 1.13 -13.95 16.30
C SER A 343 1.95 -15.17 16.68
N ILE A 344 2.55 -15.91 15.73
CA ILE A 344 3.42 -17.06 16.02
C ILE A 344 4.71 -16.61 16.71
N LEU A 345 5.30 -15.50 16.24
CA LEU A 345 6.54 -14.97 16.79
C LEU A 345 6.33 -14.27 18.14
N THR A 346 5.18 -13.63 18.35
CA THR A 346 4.86 -12.95 19.61
C THR A 346 4.16 -13.84 20.64
N ALA A 347 3.73 -15.05 20.26
CA ALA A 347 3.15 -16.00 21.20
C ALA A 347 4.20 -16.39 22.25
N THR A 348 3.91 -16.06 23.51
CA THR A 348 4.66 -16.59 24.66
C THR A 348 4.56 -18.11 24.71
N TYR A 349 5.59 -18.76 25.24
CA TYR A 349 5.74 -20.22 25.32
C TYR A 349 4.47 -20.94 25.83
N SER A 350 3.74 -20.32 26.77
CA SER A 350 2.46 -20.82 27.32
C SER A 350 1.29 -20.88 26.32
N ASN A 351 1.30 -20.06 25.26
CA ASN A 351 0.26 -20.03 24.23
C ASN A 351 0.63 -20.83 22.96
N ARG A 352 1.85 -21.36 22.88
CA ARG A 352 2.22 -22.31 21.83
C ARG A 352 1.70 -23.68 22.23
N ASN A 353 0.44 -23.93 21.89
CA ASN A 353 -0.15 -25.28 21.90
C ASN A 353 0.45 -26.17 20.78
N THR A 354 1.74 -26.00 20.46
CA THR A 354 2.50 -26.79 19.49
C THR A 354 3.10 -28.06 20.11
N THR A 355 2.92 -28.26 21.42
CA THR A 355 3.51 -29.35 22.20
C THR A 355 2.62 -30.59 22.31
N SER A 356 1.95 -30.99 21.24
CA SER A 356 1.32 -32.33 21.16
C SER A 356 2.10 -33.32 20.30
N ALA A 357 3.16 -32.86 19.62
CA ALA A 357 3.92 -33.66 18.68
C ALA A 357 5.43 -33.41 18.87
N GLY A 358 6.20 -34.48 18.88
CA GLY A 358 7.65 -34.52 19.03
C GLY A 358 8.35 -35.01 17.76
N PHE A 359 9.66 -35.20 17.90
CA PHE A 359 10.58 -35.68 16.88
C PHE A 359 11.21 -37.00 17.32
N CYS A 360 11.49 -37.88 16.35
CA CYS A 360 12.18 -39.15 16.58
C CYS A 360 13.68 -38.98 16.42
N ALA A 361 14.43 -39.28 17.48
CA ALA A 361 15.90 -39.25 17.49
C ALA A 361 16.47 -40.44 18.28
N SER A 362 17.74 -40.77 18.07
CA SER A 362 18.45 -41.76 18.87
C SER A 362 19.23 -41.09 20.00
N LEU A 363 19.27 -41.70 21.19
CA LEU A 363 20.08 -41.22 22.31
C LEU A 363 21.59 -41.20 22.01
N ALA A 364 22.05 -42.03 21.06
CA ALA A 364 23.45 -42.04 20.65
C ALA A 364 23.85 -40.78 19.84
N GLU A 365 22.88 -39.98 19.41
CA GLU A 365 23.10 -38.74 18.66
C GLU A 365 23.19 -37.52 19.56
N ASN A 366 23.17 -37.71 20.89
CA ASN A 366 23.40 -36.64 21.83
C ASN A 366 24.78 -36.02 21.58
N ALA A 367 24.80 -34.77 21.17
CA ALA A 367 26.02 -34.10 20.72
C ALA A 367 26.78 -33.39 21.86
N ASP A 368 26.16 -33.23 23.03
CA ASP A 368 26.71 -32.43 24.13
C ASP A 368 26.23 -32.93 25.50
N ASP A 369 26.93 -32.55 26.57
CA ASP A 369 26.66 -32.94 27.96
C ASP A 369 25.46 -32.18 28.58
N GLY A 370 24.59 -31.60 27.74
CA GLY A 370 23.42 -30.83 28.16
C GLY A 370 23.64 -29.32 28.23
N LEU A 371 24.81 -28.79 27.86
CA LEU A 371 25.10 -27.35 27.87
C LEU A 371 24.16 -26.56 26.94
N CYS A 372 23.69 -27.16 25.84
CA CYS A 372 22.69 -26.53 24.96
C CYS A 372 21.34 -26.26 25.68
N CYS A 373 21.10 -26.91 26.82
CA CYS A 373 19.90 -26.75 27.64
C CYS A 373 20.10 -25.76 28.79
N GLU A 374 21.34 -25.38 29.10
CA GLU A 374 21.65 -24.39 30.14
C GLU A 374 21.46 -22.98 29.60
N MET A 375 20.23 -22.48 29.68
CA MET A 375 19.88 -21.13 29.22
C MET A 375 20.13 -20.09 30.30
N SER A 376 20.85 -19.02 29.96
CA SER A 376 21.08 -17.87 30.85
C SER A 376 20.85 -16.55 30.13
N PRO A 377 20.70 -15.40 30.84
CA PRO A 377 20.55 -14.09 30.18
C PRO A 377 21.71 -13.73 29.25
N ARG A 378 22.88 -14.36 29.44
CA ARG A 378 24.08 -14.18 28.62
C ARG A 378 24.11 -15.14 27.43
N PHE A 379 23.47 -16.30 27.57
CA PHE A 379 23.40 -17.38 26.58
C PHE A 379 21.94 -17.83 26.42
N PRO A 380 21.12 -17.04 25.68
CA PRO A 380 19.69 -17.30 25.55
C PRO A 380 19.34 -18.55 24.73
N LEU A 381 20.34 -19.17 24.08
CA LEU A 381 20.21 -20.38 23.26
C LEU A 381 20.92 -21.60 23.88
N GLY A 382 21.43 -21.49 25.11
CA GLY A 382 22.28 -22.50 25.73
C GLY A 382 23.75 -22.09 25.78
N GLU A 383 24.49 -22.64 26.75
CA GLU A 383 25.92 -22.38 26.97
C GLU A 383 26.84 -23.21 26.06
N SER A 384 26.28 -24.04 25.18
CA SER A 384 27.05 -24.80 24.20
C SER A 384 27.80 -23.88 23.23
N PRO A 385 29.07 -24.18 22.90
CA PRO A 385 29.82 -23.44 21.88
C PRO A 385 29.25 -23.64 20.46
N ASP A 386 28.46 -24.69 20.25
CA ASP A 386 27.78 -24.96 19.00
C ASP A 386 26.34 -24.42 19.03
N LEU A 387 26.10 -23.39 18.22
CA LEU A 387 24.80 -22.72 18.11
C LEU A 387 23.77 -23.52 17.29
N GLU A 388 24.17 -24.63 16.70
CA GLU A 388 23.29 -25.50 15.89
C GLU A 388 22.60 -26.58 16.73
N LEU A 389 23.05 -26.75 17.98
CA LEU A 389 22.48 -27.68 18.94
C LEU A 389 21.28 -27.07 19.65
N PHE A 390 20.19 -27.86 19.73
CA PHE A 390 18.99 -27.48 20.45
C PHE A 390 18.69 -28.44 21.57
N CYS A 391 18.06 -27.91 22.62
CA CYS A 391 17.63 -28.69 23.76
C CYS A 391 16.37 -29.50 23.47
N PHE A 392 16.40 -30.78 23.80
CA PHE A 392 15.27 -31.69 23.71
C PHE A 392 15.04 -32.43 25.03
N GLU A 393 13.77 -32.66 25.33
CA GLU A 393 13.32 -33.48 26.44
C GLU A 393 12.65 -34.75 25.91
N ARG A 394 12.79 -35.87 26.61
CA ARG A 394 12.10 -37.10 26.22
C ARG A 394 10.60 -37.00 26.51
N PHE A 395 9.77 -37.55 25.62
CA PHE A 395 8.32 -37.60 25.80
C PHE A 395 7.96 -38.62 26.90
N GLN A 396 7.75 -38.17 28.14
CA GLN A 396 7.43 -39.06 29.26
C GLN A 396 5.94 -39.50 29.20
N GLN A 397 5.67 -40.80 29.11
CA GLN A 397 4.37 -41.33 29.56
C GLN A 397 4.36 -41.24 31.08
N ALA A 398 3.41 -40.50 31.64
CA ALA A 398 3.19 -40.36 33.07
C ALA A 398 2.73 -41.69 33.68
N TYR A 399 3.62 -42.66 33.81
CA TYR A 399 3.40 -43.86 34.61
C TYR A 399 4.65 -44.18 35.44
N SER A 400 4.46 -44.07 36.75
CA SER A 400 5.31 -44.58 37.83
C SER A 400 6.79 -44.15 37.85
N GLY A 401 7.08 -43.08 38.59
CA GLY A 401 8.16 -43.07 39.59
C GLY A 401 9.60 -43.30 39.15
N ALA A 402 9.97 -43.09 37.88
CA ALA A 402 11.34 -43.24 37.41
C ALA A 402 11.93 -41.92 36.88
N GLN A 403 12.99 -41.48 37.58
CA GLN A 403 14.12 -40.63 37.16
C GLN A 403 13.87 -39.50 36.15
N LEU A 404 14.14 -38.26 36.57
CA LEU A 404 14.42 -37.11 35.70
C LEU A 404 15.37 -37.58 34.58
N THR A 405 14.88 -37.66 33.35
CA THR A 405 15.76 -37.89 32.20
C THR A 405 16.50 -36.60 31.94
N SER A 406 17.83 -36.68 31.84
CA SER A 406 18.67 -35.52 31.51
C SER A 406 18.25 -34.96 30.15
N PRO A 407 18.19 -33.64 30.00
CA PRO A 407 17.87 -33.06 28.71
C PRO A 407 19.00 -33.35 27.71
N VAL A 408 18.65 -33.50 26.44
CA VAL A 408 19.52 -34.05 25.39
C VAL A 408 19.70 -33.00 24.31
N CYS A 409 20.91 -32.91 23.76
CA CYS A 409 21.28 -31.93 22.74
C CYS A 409 21.33 -32.60 21.37
N PHE A 410 20.49 -32.16 20.44
CA PHE A 410 20.51 -32.64 19.06
C PHE A 410 20.70 -31.49 18.06
N ASP A 411 21.40 -31.78 16.96
CA ASP A 411 21.36 -30.93 15.77
C ASP A 411 19.97 -31.03 15.12
N LEU A 412 19.28 -29.89 15.09
CA LEU A 412 17.92 -29.80 14.57
C LEU A 412 17.83 -30.18 13.09
N ARG A 413 18.87 -29.95 12.28
CA ARG A 413 18.89 -30.34 10.87
C ARG A 413 18.88 -31.85 10.70
N VAL A 414 19.67 -32.57 11.50
CA VAL A 414 19.73 -34.03 11.46
C VAL A 414 18.38 -34.63 11.85
N VAL A 415 17.77 -34.11 12.91
CA VAL A 415 16.44 -34.53 13.38
C VAL A 415 15.36 -34.26 12.34
N LEU A 416 15.34 -33.05 11.75
CA LEU A 416 14.35 -32.65 10.73
C LEU A 416 14.54 -33.38 9.40
N GLN A 417 15.77 -33.66 8.97
CA GLN A 417 16.03 -34.41 7.74
C GLN A 417 15.53 -35.85 7.86
N ARG A 418 15.59 -36.45 9.06
CA ARG A 418 15.10 -37.81 9.33
C ARG A 418 13.59 -37.89 9.46
N THR A 419 13.01 -37.03 10.30
CA THR A 419 11.57 -37.05 10.61
C THR A 419 10.75 -36.43 9.48
N GLY A 420 11.28 -35.42 8.81
CA GLY A 420 10.56 -34.67 7.79
C GLY A 420 9.33 -33.99 8.38
N THR A 421 8.17 -34.25 7.78
CA THR A 421 6.87 -33.76 8.25
C THR A 421 6.21 -34.67 9.30
N ASP A 422 6.76 -35.87 9.52
CA ASP A 422 6.14 -36.86 10.40
C ASP A 422 6.52 -36.57 11.86
N ARG A 423 5.51 -36.34 12.70
CA ARG A 423 5.67 -36.05 14.13
C ARG A 423 5.25 -37.27 14.95
N CYS A 424 5.89 -37.49 16.09
CA CYS A 424 5.58 -38.59 17.01
C CYS A 424 4.92 -38.09 18.29
N GLN A 425 4.03 -38.88 18.89
CA GLN A 425 3.46 -38.59 20.22
C GLN A 425 3.96 -39.58 21.27
N SER A 426 4.64 -40.65 20.85
CA SER A 426 5.21 -41.68 21.70
C SER A 426 6.40 -42.37 21.03
N ASP A 427 7.21 -43.07 21.83
CA ASP A 427 8.30 -43.92 21.33
C ASP A 427 7.79 -44.99 20.34
N HIS A 428 6.52 -45.41 20.47
CA HIS A 428 5.91 -46.36 19.55
C HIS A 428 5.76 -45.80 18.13
N ASP A 429 5.41 -44.52 18.00
CA ASP A 429 5.28 -43.88 16.68
C ASP A 429 6.62 -43.82 15.96
N CYS A 430 7.71 -43.65 16.72
CA CYS A 430 9.07 -43.66 16.18
C CYS A 430 9.49 -45.03 15.65
N SER A 431 9.07 -46.11 16.32
CA SER A 431 9.33 -47.49 15.85
C SER A 431 8.63 -47.81 14.52
N ILE A 432 7.45 -47.22 14.29
CA ILE A 432 6.71 -47.35 13.03
C ILE A 432 7.41 -46.58 11.90
N ILE A 433 7.87 -45.35 12.18
CA ILE A 433 8.62 -44.52 11.22
C ILE A 433 9.93 -45.21 10.81
N GLU A 434 10.63 -45.83 11.76
CA GLU A 434 11.86 -46.61 11.52
C GLU A 434 11.63 -47.78 10.56
N SER A 435 10.52 -48.50 10.71
CA SER A 435 10.17 -49.65 9.85
C SER A 435 9.88 -49.26 8.39
N THR A 436 9.50 -48.01 8.13
CA THR A 436 9.03 -47.54 6.82
C THR A 436 10.15 -46.91 5.96
N ARG A 437 11.26 -46.44 6.56
CA ARG A 437 12.34 -45.69 5.86
C ARG A 437 13.68 -46.44 5.68
N SER A 438 13.71 -47.76 5.86
CA SER A 438 14.85 -48.67 5.56
C SER A 438 16.09 -48.59 6.48
N SER A 439 16.23 -49.61 7.33
CA SER A 439 17.39 -50.49 7.63
C SER A 439 18.84 -49.97 7.77
N LEU A 440 19.11 -48.67 7.96
CA LEU A 440 20.49 -48.18 8.17
C LEU A 440 20.87 -47.87 9.63
N LEU A 441 19.96 -48.05 10.59
CA LEU A 441 20.25 -47.86 12.01
C LEU A 441 20.07 -49.17 12.78
N GLN A 442 21.08 -49.52 13.57
CA GLN A 442 21.08 -50.67 14.49
C GLN A 442 20.53 -50.27 15.88
N GLN A 443 19.83 -49.14 16.02
CA GLN A 443 19.52 -48.55 17.33
C GLN A 443 18.11 -47.96 17.42
N PRO A 444 17.42 -48.11 18.57
CA PRO A 444 16.04 -47.71 18.74
C PRO A 444 15.86 -46.19 18.77
N LEU A 445 14.92 -45.68 17.96
CA LEU A 445 14.47 -44.30 18.01
C LEU A 445 13.51 -44.05 19.18
N ASN A 446 13.66 -42.91 19.85
CA ASN A 446 12.75 -42.45 20.91
C ASN A 446 12.12 -41.11 20.52
N ALA A 447 10.98 -40.80 21.14
CA ALA A 447 10.26 -39.55 20.96
C ALA A 447 10.79 -38.46 21.88
N PHE A 448 11.12 -37.32 21.29
CA PHE A 448 11.63 -36.13 21.97
C PHE A 448 10.80 -34.90 21.64
N ARG A 449 10.59 -34.02 22.61
CA ARG A 449 9.98 -32.70 22.43
C ARG A 449 11.06 -31.63 22.58
N ARG A 450 10.90 -30.51 21.88
CA ARG A 450 11.80 -29.36 22.07
C ARG A 450 11.54 -28.74 23.45
N GLY A 451 12.61 -28.53 24.22
CA GLY A 451 12.59 -27.94 25.56
C GLY A 451 12.33 -26.44 25.58
#